data_AF-A0A953URL7-F1
#
_entry.id   AF-A0A953URL7-F1
#
_cell.length_a   1.000
_cell.length_b   1.000
_cell.length_c   1.000
_cell.angle_alpha   90.00
_cell.angle_beta   90.00
_cell.angle_gamma   90.00
#
_symmetry.space_group_name_H-M   'P 1'
#
loop_
_entity.id
_entity.type
_entity.pdbx_description
1 polymer ?
#
loop_
_entity_poly.entity_id
_entity_poly.type
_entity_poly.pdbx_seq_one_letter_code
_entity_poly.pdbx_strand_id
1 'polypeptide(L)'
;MKVLLRFFSYLFHGILALFLVAVSGLTLASGGQSLHLGMLPWTGSTLTRVVFFGSIGGLVTLVLAIRGWLRVLFFIWSLGAVVLLVKGYIFSGYHFGAGEARMAGYLTIASLVALAGAWFQMWRTVGRTRRY
;
A
#
# COMPACT_ATOMS: atom_id res chain seq x y z
N MET A 1 -22.46 -3.47 -3.53
CA MET A 1 -21.35 -3.56 -2.53
C MET A 1 -20.00 -4.02 -3.12
N LYS A 2 -19.91 -5.19 -3.77
CA LYS A 2 -18.62 -5.72 -4.29
C LYS A 2 -17.90 -4.82 -5.30
N VAL A 3 -18.61 -4.01 -6.08
CA VAL A 3 -17.99 -3.08 -7.05
C VAL A 3 -17.39 -1.86 -6.35
N LEU A 4 -18.11 -1.30 -5.37
CA LEU A 4 -17.67 -0.13 -4.60
C LEU A 4 -16.38 -0.40 -3.83
N LEU A 5 -16.27 -1.55 -3.16
CA LEU A 5 -15.04 -1.93 -2.44
C LEU A 5 -13.84 -2.11 -3.37
N ARG A 6 -14.06 -2.55 -4.61
CA ARG A 6 -12.99 -2.66 -5.61
C ARG A 6 -12.51 -1.30 -6.07
N PHE A 7 -13.46 -0.44 -6.40
CA PHE A 7 -13.17 0.93 -6.79
C PHE A 7 -12.41 1.66 -5.68
N PHE A 8 -12.90 1.55 -4.44
CA PHE A 8 -12.22 2.10 -3.27
C PHE A 8 -10.80 1.53 -3.10
N SER A 9 -10.61 0.22 -3.22
CA SER A 9 -9.29 -0.42 -3.13
C SER A 9 -8.31 0.13 -4.16
N TYR A 10 -8.75 0.27 -5.42
CA TYR A 10 -7.92 0.84 -6.49
C TYR A 10 -7.60 2.31 -6.26
N LEU A 11 -8.61 3.10 -5.86
CA LEU A 11 -8.43 4.53 -5.59
C LEU A 11 -7.46 4.74 -4.42
N PHE A 12 -7.68 4.04 -3.31
CA PHE A 12 -6.84 4.14 -2.12
C PHE A 12 -5.38 3.75 -2.41
N HIS A 13 -5.14 2.57 -2.98
CA HIS A 13 -3.77 2.13 -3.27
C HIS A 13 -3.13 2.91 -4.41
N GLY A 14 -3.92 3.42 -5.36
CA GLY A 14 -3.44 4.32 -6.41
C GLY A 14 -2.93 5.63 -5.82
N ILE A 15 -3.75 6.30 -5.01
CA ILE A 15 -3.35 7.54 -4.33
C ILE A 15 -2.15 7.29 -3.41
N LEU A 16 -2.18 6.24 -2.59
CA LEU A 16 -1.09 5.89 -1.68
C LEU A 16 0.22 5.64 -2.44
N ALA A 17 0.18 4.83 -3.51
CA ALA A 17 1.39 4.50 -4.26
C ALA A 17 1.92 5.72 -5.03
N LEU A 18 1.06 6.55 -5.64
CA LEU A 18 1.47 7.80 -6.28
C LEU A 18 2.11 8.76 -5.27
N PHE A 19 1.51 8.92 -4.10
CA PHE A 19 2.06 9.74 -3.02
C PHE A 19 3.43 9.24 -2.59
N LEU A 20 3.57 7.93 -2.35
CA LEU A 20 4.84 7.33 -1.94
C LEU A 20 5.93 7.45 -3.02
N VAL A 21 5.59 7.25 -4.30
CA VAL A 21 6.52 7.49 -5.42
C VAL A 21 6.95 8.95 -5.43
N ALA A 22 6.02 9.89 -5.29
CA ALA A 22 6.32 11.33 -5.33
C ALA A 22 7.28 11.74 -4.21
N VAL A 23 6.98 11.40 -2.95
CA VAL A 23 7.82 11.81 -1.81
C VAL A 23 9.18 11.11 -1.82
N SER A 24 9.24 9.81 -2.10
CA SER A 24 10.50 9.07 -2.14
C SER A 24 11.35 9.43 -3.37
N GLY A 25 10.71 9.68 -4.51
CA GLY A 25 11.36 10.14 -5.73
C GLY A 25 11.95 11.54 -5.57
N LEU A 26 11.23 12.46 -4.93
CA LEU A 26 11.74 13.80 -4.61
C LEU A 26 12.97 13.71 -3.68
N THR A 27 12.94 12.83 -2.68
CA THR A 27 14.10 12.57 -1.83
C THR A 27 15.29 12.04 -2.62
N LEU A 28 15.09 11.09 -3.54
CA LEU A 28 16.16 10.56 -4.39
C LEU A 28 16.74 11.63 -5.34
N ALA A 29 15.87 12.45 -5.93
CA ALA A 29 16.26 13.48 -6.90
C ALA A 29 16.99 14.67 -6.27
N SER A 30 16.64 15.03 -5.03
CA SER A 30 17.25 16.17 -4.33
C SER A 30 18.65 15.87 -3.78
N GLY A 31 19.09 14.60 -3.76
CA GLY A 31 20.36 14.20 -3.15
C GLY A 31 20.49 14.50 -1.65
N GLY A 32 19.39 14.96 -1.03
CA GLY A 32 19.33 15.44 0.35
C GLY A 32 19.00 14.34 1.37
N GLN A 33 18.52 14.76 2.55
CA GLN A 33 18.17 13.88 3.66
C GLN A 33 17.22 12.75 3.25
N SER A 34 17.51 11.54 3.73
CA SER A 34 16.71 10.34 3.52
C SER A 34 15.25 10.50 4.00
N LEU A 35 14.35 9.73 3.41
CA LEU A 35 12.94 9.72 3.80
C LEU A 35 12.83 9.23 5.25
N HIS A 36 12.11 9.97 6.09
CA HIS A 36 11.88 9.61 7.49
C HIS A 36 10.44 9.15 7.68
N LEU A 37 10.25 7.83 7.74
CA LEU A 37 8.99 7.17 8.07
C LEU A 37 9.25 6.28 9.28
N GLY A 38 9.16 6.85 10.48
CA GLY A 38 9.52 6.16 11.72
C GLY A 38 8.69 4.92 12.03
N MET A 39 7.55 4.74 11.35
CA MET A 39 6.72 3.54 11.48
C MET A 39 7.23 2.35 10.67
N LEU A 40 8.14 2.55 9.70
CA LEU A 40 8.67 1.47 8.89
C LEU A 40 9.93 0.87 9.53
N PRO A 41 10.20 -0.45 9.33
CA PRO A 41 11.34 -1.11 9.96
C PRO A 41 12.69 -0.72 9.36
N TRP A 42 12.68 0.04 8.25
CA TRP A 42 13.89 0.50 7.58
C TRP A 42 14.12 1.99 7.87
N THR A 43 15.38 2.40 7.81
CA THR A 43 15.79 3.80 7.98
C THR A 43 16.72 4.23 6.84
N GLY A 44 16.98 5.53 6.75
CA GLY A 44 18.00 6.08 5.85
C GLY A 44 17.73 5.82 4.37
N SER A 45 18.80 5.60 3.60
CA SER A 45 18.73 5.37 2.15
C SER A 45 18.04 4.05 1.77
N THR A 46 18.06 3.06 2.67
CA THR A 46 17.35 1.78 2.49
C THR A 46 15.85 2.01 2.50
N LEU A 47 15.35 2.79 3.46
CA LEU A 47 13.93 3.14 3.54
C LEU A 47 13.47 3.86 2.26
N THR A 48 14.20 4.88 1.81
CA THR A 48 13.87 5.61 0.59
C THR A 48 13.77 4.67 -0.62
N ARG A 49 14.76 3.78 -0.82
CA ARG A 49 14.75 2.84 -1.94
C ARG A 49 13.63 1.82 -1.86
N VAL A 50 13.39 1.23 -0.68
CA VAL A 50 12.31 0.26 -0.46
C VAL A 50 10.95 0.90 -0.74
N VAL A 51 10.71 2.12 -0.25
CA VAL A 51 9.46 2.85 -0.49
C VAL A 51 9.31 3.21 -1.97
N PHE A 52 10.37 3.69 -2.62
CA PHE A 52 10.34 4.08 -4.03
C PHE A 52 10.04 2.88 -4.93
N PHE A 53 10.87 1.83 -4.88
CA PHE A 53 10.66 0.65 -5.72
C PHE A 53 9.41 -0.13 -5.31
N GLY A 54 9.09 -0.19 -4.02
CA GLY A 54 7.87 -0.80 -3.52
C GLY A 54 6.63 -0.11 -4.07
N SER A 55 6.56 1.22 -4.02
CA SER A 55 5.42 1.98 -4.53
C SER A 55 5.28 1.93 -6.05
N ILE A 56 6.38 1.89 -6.82
CA ILE A 56 6.34 1.57 -8.26
C ILE A 56 5.76 0.17 -8.47
N GLY A 57 6.22 -0.83 -7.72
CA GLY A 57 5.66 -2.18 -7.73
C GLY A 57 4.15 -2.17 -7.44
N GLY A 58 3.73 -1.40 -6.44
CA GLY A 58 2.32 -1.16 -6.12
C GLY A 58 1.52 -0.64 -7.31
N LEU A 59 2.01 0.38 -8.01
CA LEU A 59 1.37 0.92 -9.21
C LEU A 59 1.29 -0.11 -10.34
N VAL A 60 2.36 -0.88 -10.56
CA VAL A 60 2.37 -1.95 -11.56
C VAL A 60 1.32 -3.01 -11.22
N THR A 61 1.26 -3.48 -9.98
CA THR A 61 0.23 -4.46 -9.56
C THR A 61 -1.19 -3.91 -9.68
N LEU A 62 -1.39 -2.61 -9.40
CA LEU A 62 -2.67 -1.92 -9.57
C LEU A 62 -3.10 -1.92 -11.05
N VAL A 63 -2.22 -1.49 -11.96
CA VAL A 63 -2.50 -1.46 -13.41
C VAL A 63 -2.82 -2.85 -13.93
N LEU A 64 -2.05 -3.87 -13.51
CA LEU A 64 -2.31 -5.26 -13.86
C LEU A 64 -3.68 -5.72 -13.35
N ALA A 65 -4.03 -5.42 -12.09
CA ALA A 65 -5.31 -5.78 -11.52
C ALA A 65 -6.49 -5.09 -12.23
N ILE A 66 -6.35 -3.81 -12.63
CA ILE A 66 -7.35 -3.09 -13.43
C ILE A 66 -7.59 -3.80 -14.76
N ARG A 67 -6.52 -4.23 -15.45
CA ARG A 67 -6.59 -5.05 -16.68
C ARG A 67 -7.10 -6.46 -16.45
N GLY A 68 -7.28 -6.86 -15.18
CA GLY A 68 -7.76 -8.17 -14.78
C GLY A 68 -6.68 -9.24 -14.68
N TRP A 69 -5.41 -8.87 -14.85
CA TRP A 69 -4.25 -9.76 -14.80
C TRP A 69 -3.63 -9.78 -13.40
N LEU A 70 -3.06 -10.92 -13.00
CA LEU A 70 -2.27 -11.07 -11.77
C LEU A 70 -2.88 -10.40 -10.52
N ARG A 71 -4.20 -10.50 -10.34
CA ARG A 71 -4.93 -9.89 -9.20
C ARG A 71 -4.40 -10.31 -7.83
N VAL A 72 -3.76 -11.48 -7.76
CA VAL A 72 -3.08 -11.98 -6.55
C VAL A 72 -1.92 -11.06 -6.15
N LEU A 73 -1.15 -10.51 -7.10
CA LEU A 73 -0.05 -9.59 -6.79
C LEU A 73 -0.57 -8.29 -6.17
N PHE A 74 -1.69 -7.76 -6.66
CA PHE A 74 -2.32 -6.58 -6.06
C PHE A 74 -2.82 -6.88 -4.63
N PHE A 75 -3.35 -8.08 -4.40
CA PHE A 75 -3.70 -8.50 -3.05
C PHE A 75 -2.48 -8.60 -2.13
N ILE A 76 -1.36 -9.17 -2.59
CA ILE A 76 -0.11 -9.24 -1.83
C ILE A 76 0.41 -7.84 -1.50
N TRP A 77 0.37 -6.92 -2.47
CA TRP A 77 0.70 -5.51 -2.25
C TRP A 77 -0.19 -4.87 -1.16
N SER A 78 -1.51 -5.02 -1.28
CA SER A 78 -2.45 -4.52 -0.28
C SER A 78 -2.19 -5.09 1.11
N LEU A 79 -1.90 -6.40 1.19
CA LEU A 79 -1.60 -7.07 2.44
C LEU A 79 -0.30 -6.55 3.04
N GLY A 80 0.74 -6.39 2.24
CA GLY A 80 2.02 -5.81 2.67
C GLY A 80 1.85 -4.40 3.24
N ALA A 81 1.06 -3.55 2.58
CA ALA A 81 0.75 -2.21 3.09
C ALA A 81 0.05 -2.25 4.45
N VAL A 82 -0.98 -3.09 4.61
CA VAL A 82 -1.66 -3.28 5.90
C VAL A 82 -0.70 -3.78 6.97
N VAL A 83 0.10 -4.81 6.67
CA VAL A 83 1.06 -5.38 7.61
C VAL A 83 2.06 -4.32 8.07
N LEU A 84 2.59 -3.50 7.16
CA LEU A 84 3.52 -2.43 7.51
C LEU A 84 2.85 -1.32 8.35
N LEU A 85 1.62 -0.93 8.03
CA LEU A 85 0.87 0.07 8.80
C LEU A 85 0.54 -0.44 10.21
N VAL A 86 0.00 -1.66 10.32
CA VAL A 86 -0.35 -2.28 11.60
C VAL A 86 0.90 -2.54 12.43
N LYS A 87 1.94 -3.14 11.84
CA LYS A 87 3.20 -3.37 12.54
C LYS A 87 3.84 -2.05 12.98
N GLY A 88 3.85 -1.05 12.10
CA GLY A 88 4.46 0.24 12.37
C GLY A 88 3.73 1.05 13.42
N TYR A 89 2.42 1.22 13.29
CA TYR A 89 1.65 2.09 14.18
C TYR A 89 1.18 1.43 15.47
N ILE A 90 0.97 0.12 15.49
CA ILE A 90 0.38 -0.58 16.64
C ILE A 90 1.42 -1.40 17.39
N PHE A 91 2.29 -2.12 16.67
CA PHE A 91 3.25 -3.04 17.29
C PHE A 91 4.67 -2.48 17.43
N SER A 92 4.96 -1.33 16.84
CA SER A 92 6.22 -0.64 17.05
C SER A 92 6.06 0.42 18.14
N GLY A 93 7.15 0.77 18.82
CA GLY A 93 7.17 1.90 19.77
C GLY A 93 7.06 3.27 19.09
N TYR A 94 6.24 3.38 18.03
CA TYR A 94 6.03 4.62 17.29
C TYR A 94 5.31 5.62 18.19
N HIS A 95 5.90 6.80 18.35
CA HIS A 95 5.32 7.88 19.12
C HIS A 95 4.62 8.83 18.16
N PHE A 96 3.30 8.94 18.29
CA PHE A 96 2.52 9.85 17.46
C PHE A 96 2.72 11.30 17.89
N GLY A 97 2.97 12.18 16.92
CA GLY A 97 2.88 13.62 17.15
C GLY A 97 1.45 14.10 17.38
N ALA A 98 1.29 15.35 17.82
CA ALA A 98 -0.03 15.96 18.03
C ALA A 98 -0.86 15.93 16.74
N GLY A 99 -2.01 15.23 16.77
CA GLY A 99 -2.93 15.10 15.64
C GLY A 99 -2.60 13.98 14.63
N GLU A 100 -1.39 13.40 14.70
CA GLU A 100 -0.94 12.37 13.76
C GLU A 100 -1.67 11.03 13.94
N ALA A 101 -1.95 10.67 15.20
CA ALA A 101 -2.61 9.41 15.56
C ALA A 101 -3.96 9.23 14.85
N ARG A 102 -4.72 10.32 14.68
CA ARG A 102 -6.03 10.29 14.00
C ARG A 102 -5.86 9.98 12.51
N MET A 103 -4.90 10.63 11.86
CA MET A 103 -4.62 10.40 10.44
C MET A 103 -4.07 8.99 10.20
N ALA A 104 -3.15 8.53 11.05
CA ALA A 104 -2.62 7.16 11.01
C ALA A 104 -3.73 6.11 11.22
N GLY A 105 -4.67 6.37 12.13
CA GLY A 105 -5.85 5.54 12.35
C GLY A 105 -6.74 5.47 11.10
N TYR A 106 -7.05 6.61 10.48
CA TYR A 106 -7.81 6.64 9.22
C TYR A 106 -7.09 5.93 8.07
N LEU A 107 -5.78 6.13 7.93
CA LEU A 107 -4.97 5.45 6.91
C LEU A 107 -4.99 3.93 7.12
N THR A 108 -4.87 3.48 8.37
CA THR A 108 -4.90 2.06 8.73
C THR A 108 -6.28 1.45 8.45
N ILE A 109 -7.36 2.08 8.89
CA ILE A 109 -8.73 1.60 8.64
C ILE A 109 -9.03 1.59 7.14
N ALA A 110 -8.67 2.65 6.42
CA ALA A 110 -8.83 2.71 4.96
C ALA A 110 -8.05 1.59 4.26
N SER A 111 -6.83 1.30 4.72
CA SER A 111 -6.03 0.20 4.17
C SER A 111 -6.66 -1.18 4.41
N LEU A 112 -7.30 -1.40 5.56
CA LEU A 112 -8.03 -2.64 5.86
C LEU A 112 -9.27 -2.79 4.96
N VAL A 113 -10.02 -1.72 4.75
CA VAL A 113 -11.18 -1.71 3.84
C VAL A 113 -10.71 -1.95 2.39
N ALA A 114 -9.59 -1.35 1.99
CA ALA A 114 -8.99 -1.55 0.67
C ALA A 114 -8.50 -2.99 0.47
N LEU A 115 -7.92 -3.62 1.51
CA LEU A 115 -7.51 -5.02 1.50
C LEU A 115 -8.71 -5.96 1.33
N ALA A 116 -9.82 -5.72 2.03
CA ALA A 116 -11.05 -6.47 1.83
C ALA A 116 -11.54 -6.35 0.39
N GLY A 117 -11.46 -5.14 -0.19
CA GLY A 117 -11.72 -4.90 -1.60
C GLY A 117 -10.82 -5.69 -2.54
N ALA A 118 -9.52 -5.83 -2.25
CA ALA A 118 -8.56 -6.61 -3.03
C ALA A 118 -8.80 -8.12 -2.92
N TRP A 119 -9.14 -8.62 -1.72
CA TRP A 119 -9.44 -10.03 -1.46
C TRP A 119 -10.59 -10.56 -2.32
N PHE A 120 -11.69 -9.81 -2.41
CA PHE A 120 -12.83 -10.20 -3.25
C PHE A 120 -12.49 -10.27 -4.75
N GLN A 121 -11.42 -9.62 -5.19
CA GLN A 121 -10.95 -9.64 -6.57
C GLN A 121 -10.10 -10.87 -6.87
N MET A 122 -9.29 -11.29 -5.89
CA MET A 122 -8.46 -12.48 -5.96
C MET A 122 -9.30 -13.73 -6.20
N TRP A 123 -10.38 -13.91 -5.44
CA TRP A 123 -11.23 -15.11 -5.52
C TRP A 123 -11.99 -15.29 -6.84
N ARG A 124 -12.18 -14.21 -7.63
CA ARG A 124 -12.79 -14.34 -8.97
C ARG A 124 -11.87 -14.98 -10.01
N THR A 125 -10.55 -14.95 -9.78
CA THR A 125 -9.60 -15.61 -10.68
C THR A 125 -9.58 -17.11 -10.40
N VAL A 126 -9.59 -17.52 -9.12
CA VAL A 126 -9.60 -18.93 -8.71
C VAL A 126 -10.85 -19.67 -9.22
N GLY A 127 -11.99 -18.98 -9.32
CA GLY A 127 -13.23 -19.57 -9.87
C GLY A 127 -13.22 -19.87 -11.38
N ARG A 128 -12.31 -19.27 -12.18
CA ARG A 128 -12.21 -19.57 -13.63
C ARG A 128 -11.29 -20.73 -13.95
N THR A 129 -10.32 -21.04 -13.09
CA THR A 129 -9.38 -22.15 -13.30
C THR A 129 -9.98 -23.52 -12.95
N ARG A 130 -11.14 -23.57 -12.28
CA ARG A 130 -11.84 -24.81 -11.89
C ARG A 130 -12.85 -25.34 -12.93
N ARG A 131 -12.86 -24.81 -14.15
CA ARG A 131 -13.81 -25.19 -15.22
C ARG A 131 -13.18 -25.85 -16.44
N TYR A 132 -11.95 -26.32 -16.34
CA TYR A 132 -11.31 -27.17 -17.34
C TYR A 132 -10.91 -28.48 -16.70
#